data_AF-A0A7V9UCU1-F1
#
_entry.id   AF-A0A7V9UCU1-F1
#
_cell.length_a   1.000
_cell.length_b   1.000
_cell.length_c   1.000
_cell.angle_alpha   90.00
_cell.angle_beta   90.00
_cell.angle_gamma   90.00
#
_symmetry.space_group_name_H-M   'P 1'
#
loop_
_entity.id
_entity.type
_entity.pdbx_description
1 polymer ?
#
loop_
_entity_poly.entity_id
_entity_poly.type
_entity_poly.pdbx_seq_one_letter_code
_entity_poly.pdbx_strand_id
1 'polypeptide(L)'
;METAGPFPPECGLPSPRADAEKRRGLIPEELLLGGDATIRAIEKDGSRIVAQLNLPLSVDQAFNRYRKDTLATYEVLSEDNEGFEAEIYLRAREDHTLAAVQIRKPRCEVATSAFVSIELKPE
;
A
#
# COMPACT_ATOMS: atom_id res chain seq x y z
N MET A 1 -0.22 22.64 -12.80
CA MET A 1 0.00 23.11 -11.42
C MET A 1 0.09 21.85 -10.59
N GLU A 2 1.30 21.42 -10.22
CA GLU A 2 1.48 20.29 -9.32
C GLU A 2 0.92 20.71 -7.96
N THR A 3 -0.18 20.11 -7.55
CA THR A 3 -0.69 20.28 -6.19
C THR A 3 0.36 19.73 -5.26
N ALA A 4 0.94 20.57 -4.40
CA ALA A 4 1.77 20.11 -3.30
C ALA A 4 0.96 19.05 -2.55
N GLY A 5 1.38 17.78 -2.64
CA GLY A 5 0.71 16.70 -1.94
C GLY A 5 0.79 16.91 -0.43
N PRO A 6 0.11 16.06 0.37
CA PRO A 6 0.14 16.18 1.84
C PRO A 6 1.51 15.89 2.47
N PHE A 7 2.57 15.75 1.66
CA PHE A 7 3.90 15.34 2.07
C PHE A 7 4.93 16.45 1.83
N PRO A 8 5.87 16.66 2.76
CA PRO A 8 6.97 17.59 2.54
C PRO A 8 7.79 17.22 1.28
N PRO A 9 8.14 18.17 0.39
CA PRO A 9 8.91 17.90 -0.84
C PRO A 9 10.24 17.16 -0.60
N GLU A 10 10.87 17.40 0.54
CA GLU A 10 12.12 16.77 0.97
C GLU A 10 12.00 15.25 1.15
N CYS A 11 10.78 14.72 1.34
CA CYS A 11 10.53 13.29 1.39
C CYS A 11 10.78 12.60 0.04
N GLY A 12 10.77 13.35 -1.07
CA GLY A 12 11.01 12.78 -2.41
C GLY A 12 9.95 11.77 -2.84
N LEU A 13 8.73 11.88 -2.32
CA LEU A 13 7.62 10.99 -2.65
C LEU A 13 7.04 11.35 -4.02
N PRO A 14 6.77 10.37 -4.90
CA PRO A 14 6.22 10.66 -6.22
C PRO A 14 4.80 11.24 -6.13
N SER A 15 4.48 12.16 -7.04
CA SER A 15 3.15 12.73 -7.17
C SER A 15 2.11 11.69 -7.65
N PRO A 16 0.84 11.80 -7.24
CA PRO A 16 -0.23 10.96 -7.75
C PRO A 16 -0.48 11.13 -9.24
N ARG A 17 -0.82 10.04 -9.92
CA ARG A 17 -1.33 10.06 -11.29
C ARG A 17 -2.78 10.57 -11.31
N ALA A 18 -3.16 11.25 -12.39
CA ALA A 18 -4.48 11.87 -12.53
C ALA A 18 -5.66 10.86 -12.52
N ASP A 19 -5.39 9.58 -12.83
CA ASP A 19 -6.38 8.52 -12.85
C ASP A 19 -6.33 7.57 -11.65
N ALA A 20 -5.45 7.82 -10.66
CA ALA A 20 -5.22 6.93 -9.53
C ALA A 20 -6.51 6.66 -8.73
N GLU A 21 -7.20 7.71 -8.29
CA GLU A 21 -8.45 7.60 -7.52
C GLU A 21 -9.59 6.93 -8.31
N LYS A 22 -9.61 7.07 -9.65
CA LYS A 22 -10.63 6.43 -10.49
C LYS A 22 -10.53 4.91 -10.50
N ARG A 23 -9.35 4.37 -10.13
CA ARG A 23 -9.04 2.94 -10.11
C ARG A 23 -9.10 2.34 -8.71
N ARG A 24 -9.49 3.12 -7.71
CA ARG A 24 -9.57 2.72 -6.30
C ARG A 24 -10.31 1.39 -6.10
N GLY A 25 -11.44 1.21 -6.78
CA GLY A 25 -12.27 0.00 -6.67
C GLY A 25 -11.65 -1.30 -7.19
N LEU A 26 -10.41 -1.26 -7.72
CA LEU A 26 -9.66 -2.46 -8.08
C LEU A 26 -8.93 -3.09 -6.88
N ILE A 27 -8.85 -2.39 -5.75
CA ILE A 27 -8.15 -2.82 -4.54
C ILE A 27 -9.15 -2.73 -3.37
N PRO A 28 -9.24 -3.76 -2.51
CA PRO A 28 -10.01 -3.71 -1.27
C PRO A 28 -9.60 -2.53 -0.38
N GLU A 29 -10.59 -1.85 0.20
CA GLU A 29 -10.39 -0.61 0.96
C GLU A 29 -9.47 -0.78 2.18
N GLU A 30 -9.52 -1.93 2.84
CA GLU A 30 -8.64 -2.26 3.97
C GLU A 30 -7.15 -2.31 3.59
N LEU A 31 -6.84 -2.57 2.32
CA LEU A 31 -5.47 -2.55 1.81
C LEU A 31 -5.04 -1.14 1.35
N LEU A 32 -5.97 -0.19 1.24
CA LEU A 32 -5.67 1.19 0.88
C LEU A 32 -5.43 2.09 2.10
N LEU A 33 -5.64 1.59 3.32
CA LEU A 33 -5.48 2.31 4.59
C LEU A 33 -6.33 3.60 4.75
N GLY A 34 -7.29 3.83 3.85
CA GLY A 34 -8.27 4.92 3.97
C GLY A 34 -7.65 6.32 4.06
N GLY A 35 -8.40 7.27 4.66
CA GLY A 35 -8.23 8.73 4.58
C GLY A 35 -6.89 9.38 4.92
N ASP A 36 -5.87 8.62 5.30
CA ASP A 36 -4.49 9.11 5.49
C ASP A 36 -3.56 8.76 4.31
N ALA A 37 -3.93 7.76 3.52
CA ALA A 37 -3.15 7.33 2.36
C ALA A 37 -3.49 8.16 1.13
N THR A 38 -2.45 8.56 0.39
CA THR A 38 -2.63 9.11 -0.96
C THR A 38 -2.35 8.02 -1.98
N ILE A 39 -3.36 7.67 -2.79
CA ILE A 39 -3.20 6.70 -3.88
C ILE A 39 -2.41 7.36 -5.00
N ARG A 40 -1.19 6.87 -5.26
CA ARG A 40 -0.34 7.36 -6.35
C ARG A 40 -0.71 6.79 -7.70
N ALA A 41 -0.94 5.49 -7.75
CA ALA A 41 -1.27 4.77 -8.98
C ALA A 41 -1.89 3.42 -8.61
N ILE A 42 -2.75 2.91 -9.49
CA ILE A 42 -3.22 1.52 -9.45
C ILE A 42 -3.07 0.96 -10.86
N GLU A 43 -2.28 -0.09 -11.00
CA GLU A 43 -1.90 -0.66 -12.28
C GLU A 43 -2.21 -2.16 -12.29
N LYS A 44 -2.66 -2.67 -13.43
CA LYS A 44 -2.73 -4.11 -13.68
C LYS A 44 -1.44 -4.51 -14.41
N ASP A 45 -0.69 -5.43 -13.82
CA ASP A 45 0.53 -6.00 -14.36
C ASP A 45 0.34 -7.52 -14.50
N GLY A 46 0.02 -7.97 -15.71
CA GLY A 46 -0.30 -9.37 -15.99
C GLY A 46 -1.43 -9.91 -15.09
N SER A 47 -1.09 -10.89 -14.26
CA SER A 47 -1.98 -11.53 -13.29
C SER A 47 -2.00 -10.82 -11.93
N ARG A 48 -1.53 -9.58 -11.82
CA ARG A 48 -1.50 -8.84 -10.55
C ARG A 48 -2.09 -7.45 -10.72
N ILE A 49 -2.68 -6.92 -9.65
CA ILE A 49 -2.98 -5.49 -9.51
C ILE A 49 -2.03 -4.93 -8.45
N VAL A 50 -1.42 -3.79 -8.74
CA VAL A 50 -0.49 -3.10 -7.85
C VAL A 50 -1.01 -1.69 -7.54
N ALA A 51 -1.30 -1.43 -6.27
CA ALA A 51 -1.56 -0.11 -5.72
C ALA A 51 -0.24 0.48 -5.19
N GLN A 52 0.04 1.72 -5.55
CA GLN A 52 1.16 2.49 -5.02
C GLN A 52 0.60 3.60 -4.13
N LEU A 53 1.00 3.66 -2.87
CA LEU A 53 0.51 4.61 -1.89
C LEU A 53 1.64 5.44 -1.30
N ASN A 54 1.31 6.65 -0.88
CA ASN A 54 2.11 7.44 0.06
C ASN A 54 1.35 7.54 1.38
N LEU A 55 2.05 7.36 2.50
CA LEU A 55 1.48 7.35 3.84
C LEU A 55 2.22 8.36 4.73
N PRO A 56 1.51 9.16 5.55
CA PRO A 56 2.11 10.10 6.50
C PRO A 56 2.49 9.38 7.79
N LEU A 57 3.15 8.23 7.63
CA LEU A 57 3.51 7.29 8.69
C LEU A 57 4.94 6.84 8.45
N SER A 58 5.70 6.65 9.53
CA SER A 58 6.96 5.89 9.49
C SER A 58 6.72 4.43 9.07
N VAL A 59 7.81 3.71 8.74
CA VAL A 59 7.75 2.30 8.35
C VAL A 59 7.06 1.46 9.42
N ASP A 60 7.48 1.58 10.67
CA ASP A 60 6.90 0.84 11.80
C ASP A 60 5.41 1.15 12.01
N GLN A 61 5.02 2.41 11.87
CA GLN A 61 3.62 2.82 12.01
C GLN A 61 2.77 2.27 10.87
N ALA A 62 3.25 2.33 9.63
CA ALA A 62 2.56 1.79 8.47
C ALA A 62 2.44 0.26 8.57
N PHE A 63 3.51 -0.44 8.96
CA PHE A 63 3.52 -1.89 9.16
C PHE A 63 2.47 -2.33 10.19
N ASN A 64 2.51 -1.74 11.38
CA ASN A 64 1.58 -2.08 12.45
C ASN A 64 0.13 -1.78 12.07
N ARG A 65 -0.11 -0.71 11.31
CA ARG A 65 -1.45 -0.37 10.81
C ARG A 65 -1.94 -1.39 9.80
N TYR A 66 -1.15 -1.73 8.78
CA TYR A 66 -1.52 -2.77 7.81
C TYR A 66 -1.83 -4.10 8.49
N ARG A 67 -0.97 -4.51 9.41
CA ARG A 67 -1.18 -5.73 10.19
C ARG A 67 -2.50 -5.67 10.93
N LYS A 68 -2.80 -4.58 11.64
CA LYS A 68 -4.06 -4.44 12.38
C LYS A 68 -5.29 -4.45 11.48
N ASP A 69 -5.28 -3.66 10.41
CA ASP A 69 -6.46 -3.39 9.58
C ASP A 69 -6.82 -4.58 8.68
N THR A 70 -5.84 -5.42 8.32
CA THR A 70 -6.07 -6.56 7.41
C THR A 70 -6.46 -7.87 8.12
N LEU A 71 -6.21 -8.02 9.43
CA LEU A 71 -6.39 -9.30 10.14
C LEU A 71 -7.82 -9.86 10.13
N ALA A 72 -8.83 -9.00 9.96
CA ALA A 72 -10.23 -9.43 9.90
C ALA A 72 -10.54 -10.18 8.59
N THR A 73 -9.96 -9.73 7.47
CA THR A 73 -10.24 -10.28 6.12
C THR A 73 -9.13 -11.20 5.62
N TYR A 74 -7.92 -11.06 6.14
CA TYR A 74 -6.73 -11.78 5.69
C TYR A 74 -6.10 -12.61 6.80
N GLU A 75 -5.45 -13.69 6.38
CA GLU A 75 -4.46 -14.43 7.14
C GLU A 75 -3.07 -13.92 6.78
N VAL A 76 -2.25 -13.63 7.78
CA VAL A 76 -0.83 -13.30 7.59
C VAL A 76 -0.05 -14.59 7.35
N LEU A 77 0.55 -14.72 6.18
CA LEU A 77 1.38 -15.88 5.80
C LEU A 77 2.83 -15.71 6.29
N SER A 78 3.37 -14.50 6.14
CA SER A 78 4.72 -14.11 6.55
C SER A 78 4.77 -12.61 6.72
N GLU A 79 5.60 -12.12 7.63
CA GLU A 79 5.84 -10.70 7.84
C GLU A 79 7.31 -10.46 8.21
N ASP A 80 7.87 -9.35 7.75
CA ASP A 80 9.21 -8.88 8.09
C ASP A 80 9.21 -7.37 8.31
N ASN A 81 9.97 -6.88 9.29
CA ASN A 81 10.10 -5.46 9.57
C ASN A 81 11.51 -5.16 10.10
N GLU A 82 12.29 -4.48 9.27
CA GLU A 82 13.68 -4.10 9.57
C GLU A 82 13.78 -2.65 10.11
N GLY A 83 12.65 -1.94 10.28
CA GLY A 83 12.59 -0.56 10.76
C GLY A 83 12.89 0.52 9.71
N PHE A 84 13.42 0.11 8.54
CA PHE A 84 13.59 0.96 7.35
C PHE A 84 12.86 0.42 6.12
N GLU A 85 12.46 -0.84 6.16
CA GLU A 85 11.50 -1.45 5.25
C GLU A 85 10.73 -2.53 5.97
N ALA A 86 9.55 -2.85 5.43
CA ALA A 86 8.73 -3.92 5.98
C ALA A 86 7.90 -4.57 4.87
N GLU A 87 7.60 -5.86 5.04
CA GLU A 87 6.81 -6.65 4.12
C GLU A 87 5.78 -7.49 4.87
N ILE A 88 4.57 -7.60 4.31
CA ILE A 88 3.50 -8.45 4.85
C ILE A 88 2.91 -9.24 3.69
N TYR A 89 2.96 -10.56 3.78
CA TYR A 89 2.34 -11.48 2.84
C TYR A 89 1.03 -11.99 3.42
N LEU A 90 -0.03 -11.89 2.64
CA LEU A 90 -1.40 -12.07 3.07
C LEU A 90 -2.13 -13.07 2.17
N ARG A 91 -3.10 -13.78 2.75
CA ARG A 91 -4.08 -14.59 2.02
C ARG A 91 -5.48 -14.21 2.47
N ALA A 92 -6.32 -13.82 1.53
CA ALA A 92 -7.73 -13.53 1.81
C ALA A 92 -8.43 -14.78 2.36
N ARG A 93 -9.19 -14.63 3.45
CA ARG A 93 -9.84 -15.75 4.13
C ARG A 93 -11.00 -16.33 3.33
N GLU A 94 -11.71 -15.49 2.60
CA GLU A 94 -12.90 -15.88 1.85
C GLU A 94 -12.56 -16.74 0.64
N ASP A 95 -11.55 -16.32 -0.12
CA ASP A 95 -11.36 -16.83 -1.47
C ASP A 95 -9.91 -17.25 -1.76
N HIS A 96 -9.03 -17.18 -0.76
CA HIS A 96 -7.61 -17.53 -0.83
C HIS A 96 -6.78 -16.68 -1.79
N THR A 97 -7.28 -15.52 -2.23
CA THR A 97 -6.50 -14.57 -3.02
C THR A 97 -5.25 -14.12 -2.27
N LEU A 98 -4.10 -14.15 -2.94
CA LEU A 98 -2.83 -13.71 -2.35
C LEU A 98 -2.67 -12.19 -2.51
N ALA A 99 -2.19 -11.56 -1.45
CA ALA A 99 -1.80 -10.17 -1.46
C ALA A 99 -0.45 -9.98 -0.77
N ALA A 100 0.26 -8.90 -1.11
CA ALA A 100 1.47 -8.51 -0.41
C ALA A 100 1.51 -6.99 -0.24
N VAL A 101 1.99 -6.55 0.90
CA VAL A 101 2.24 -5.15 1.22
C VAL A 101 3.75 -4.98 1.42
N GLN A 102 4.36 -4.08 0.67
CA GLN A 102 5.77 -3.71 0.82
C GLN A 102 5.86 -2.24 1.17
N ILE A 103 6.54 -1.92 2.28
CA ILE A 103 6.64 -0.57 2.83
C ILE A 103 8.11 -0.17 2.74
N ARG A 104 8.37 0.97 2.11
CA ARG A 104 9.73 1.46 1.84
C ARG A 104 9.92 2.84 2.47
N LYS A 105 11.02 3.01 3.22
CA LYS A 105 11.43 4.30 3.75
C LYS A 105 11.85 5.24 2.60
N PRO A 106 11.23 6.43 2.49
CA PRO A 106 11.62 7.45 1.55
C PRO A 106 12.74 8.28 2.19
N ARG A 107 13.00 9.49 1.69
CA ARG A 107 14.11 10.33 2.22
C ARG A 107 13.86 10.89 3.62
N CYS A 108 12.62 10.84 4.11
CA CYS A 108 12.21 11.37 5.40
C CYS A 108 11.64 10.27 6.31
N GLU A 109 11.67 10.48 7.62
CA GLU A 109 11.22 9.47 8.60
C GLU A 109 9.71 9.50 8.88
N VAL A 110 9.06 10.60 8.51
CA VAL A 110 7.65 10.90 8.82
C VAL A 110 6.67 10.46 7.73
N ALA A 111 7.17 9.82 6.68
CA ALA A 111 6.34 9.33 5.58
C ALA A 111 6.90 8.04 5.01
N THR A 112 6.07 7.28 4.28
CA THR A 112 6.45 6.05 3.60
C THR A 112 5.81 5.92 2.22
N SER A 113 6.42 5.11 1.35
CA SER A 113 5.73 4.58 0.19
C SER A 113 5.38 3.12 0.43
N ALA A 114 4.11 2.77 0.21
CA ALA A 114 3.64 1.39 0.28
C ALA A 114 3.25 0.89 -1.12
N PHE A 115 3.55 -0.37 -1.39
CA PHE A 115 3.17 -1.09 -2.59
C PHE A 115 2.30 -2.27 -2.17
N VAL A 116 1.05 -2.24 -2.61
CA VAL A 116 0.08 -3.30 -2.33
C VAL A 116 -0.11 -4.06 -3.62
N SER A 117 0.16 -5.36 -3.62
CA SER A 117 -0.08 -6.23 -4.76
C SER A 117 -1.15 -7.26 -4.43
N ILE A 118 -2.02 -7.56 -5.38
CA ILE A 118 -3.06 -8.59 -5.28
C ILE A 118 -2.96 -9.47 -6.51
N GLU A 119 -2.93 -10.79 -6.31
CA GLU A 119 -2.98 -11.74 -7.41
C GLU A 119 -4.41 -11.87 -7.94
N LEU A 120 -4.54 -11.76 -9.26
CA LEU A 120 -5.76 -12.07 -9.98
C LEU A 120 -5.84 -13.57 -10.18
N LYS A 121 -6.98 -14.14 -9.83
CA LYS A 121 -7.26 -15.54 -10.16
C LYS A 121 -7.30 -15.70 -11.68
N PRO A 122 -6.76 -16.81 -12.21
CA PRO A 122 -7.02 -17.18 -13.60
C PRO A 122 -8.53 -17.38 -13.79
N GLU A 123 -9.06 -16.82 -14.88
CA GLU A 123 -10.45 -17.01 -15.33
C GLU A 123 -10.75 -18.47 -15.69
#